data_AF-A0A6N0I1V5-F1
#
_entry.id   AF-A0A6N0I1V5-F1
#
_cell.length_a   1.000
_cell.length_b   1.000
_cell.length_c   1.000
_cell.angle_alpha   90.00
_cell.angle_beta   90.00
_cell.angle_gamma   90.00
#
_symmetry.space_group_name_H-M   'P 1'
#
loop_
_entity.id
_entity.type
_entity.pdbx_description
1 polymer ?
#
loop_
_entity_poly.entity_id
_entity_poly.type
_entity_poly.pdbx_seq_one_letter_code
_entity_poly.pdbx_strand_id
1 'polypeptide(L)'
;MNKLIAWIEKGKPFFEKISRNIYLRAIRDGFIAAIPIILFSSIFILITYVPNVFGFTWSKTMEGILMKPYNYTMGIVGLIVAGTTAKSLTDSYNRKLDKTNQINFISTMMAAMSGFLFLAADPIKEGGFLSAFMGTKGLLTAFISAFITVIVYNFFIKRNITIKMPKEVPPNISQVFKDIFPLSAVIIIIYALDLLSRTFIHTNVANAVLKIFEPLFTAADGWIGVTLIFGAFAFFWFVGIHGPSIVEPAIAAITYANLETNLNLIQAGEHADKIITPGTQMFVATMGGTGATYPVTLLLLKFKSNLPYIKCIDLTILIILSRNKVKLNLFNCTQD
;
A
#
# COMPACT_ATOMS: atom_id res chain seq x y z
N MET A 1 17.22 -30.88 -10.90
CA MET A 1 16.18 -30.10 -11.60
C MET A 1 14.77 -30.64 -11.35
N ASN A 2 14.44 -31.88 -11.76
CA ASN A 2 13.05 -32.39 -11.74
C ASN A 2 12.40 -32.49 -10.35
N LYS A 3 13.16 -32.86 -9.29
CA LYS A 3 12.65 -32.86 -7.91
C LYS A 3 12.30 -31.46 -7.39
N LEU A 4 13.07 -30.44 -7.79
CA LEU A 4 12.83 -29.04 -7.43
C LEU A 4 11.59 -28.52 -8.15
N ILE A 5 11.46 -28.81 -9.45
CA ILE A 5 10.29 -28.46 -10.27
C ILE A 5 9.02 -29.10 -9.67
N ALA A 6 9.04 -30.41 -9.37
CA ALA A 6 7.91 -31.09 -8.76
C ALA A 6 7.51 -30.51 -7.39
N TRP A 7 8.49 -30.09 -6.58
CA TRP A 7 8.23 -29.42 -5.31
C TRP A 7 7.57 -28.04 -5.50
N ILE A 8 8.07 -27.25 -6.46
CA ILE A 8 7.52 -25.95 -6.83
C ILE A 8 6.09 -26.09 -7.37
N GLU A 9 5.85 -27.03 -8.28
CA GLU A 9 4.52 -27.30 -8.86
C GLU A 9 3.52 -27.70 -7.78
N LYS A 10 3.94 -28.49 -6.79
CA LYS A 10 3.12 -28.83 -5.62
C LYS A 10 2.77 -27.61 -4.76
N GLY A 11 3.69 -26.65 -4.64
CA GLY A 11 3.50 -25.40 -3.89
C GLY A 11 2.70 -24.32 -4.64
N LYS A 12 2.68 -24.36 -5.98
CA LYS A 12 2.05 -23.34 -6.82
C LYS A 12 0.59 -23.01 -6.46
N PRO A 13 -0.31 -23.98 -6.22
CA PRO A 13 -1.69 -23.68 -5.84
C PRO A 13 -1.82 -22.88 -4.54
N PHE A 14 -0.90 -23.10 -3.59
CA PHE A 14 -0.86 -22.36 -2.33
C PHE A 14 -0.45 -20.90 -2.56
N PHE A 15 0.59 -20.67 -3.36
CA PHE A 15 1.04 -19.32 -3.71
C PHE A 15 -0.01 -18.55 -4.52
N GLU A 16 -0.72 -19.22 -5.43
CA GLU A 16 -1.86 -18.63 -6.15
C GLU A 16 -2.99 -18.23 -5.21
N LYS A 17 -3.28 -19.05 -4.18
CA LYS A 17 -4.27 -18.74 -3.15
C LYS A 17 -3.87 -17.50 -2.35
N ILE A 18 -2.58 -17.36 -2.01
CA ILE A 18 -2.04 -16.15 -1.35
C ILE A 18 -2.19 -14.93 -2.26
N SER A 19 -1.69 -14.99 -3.50
CA SER A 19 -1.79 -13.89 -4.47
C SER A 19 -3.24 -13.45 -4.70
N ARG A 20 -4.18 -14.40 -4.70
CA ARG A 20 -5.60 -14.13 -4.89
C ARG A 20 -6.32 -13.64 -3.63
N ASN A 21 -5.69 -13.65 -2.46
CA ASN A 21 -6.30 -13.22 -1.21
C ASN A 21 -6.82 -11.78 -1.31
N ILE A 22 -8.09 -11.57 -0.96
CA ILE A 22 -8.76 -10.29 -1.15
C ILE A 22 -8.21 -9.19 -0.22
N TYR A 23 -7.65 -9.54 0.94
CA TYR A 23 -7.09 -8.60 1.90
C TYR A 23 -5.73 -8.08 1.45
N LEU A 24 -4.83 -8.97 1.02
CA LEU A 24 -3.53 -8.58 0.44
C LEU A 24 -3.74 -7.72 -0.81
N ARG A 25 -4.69 -8.13 -1.67
CA ARG A 25 -5.05 -7.35 -2.85
C ARG A 25 -5.64 -5.99 -2.49
N ALA A 26 -6.48 -5.92 -1.46
CA ALA A 26 -7.04 -4.64 -1.01
C ALA A 26 -5.97 -3.68 -0.48
N ILE A 27 -4.99 -4.17 0.29
CA ILE A 27 -3.84 -3.36 0.72
C ILE A 27 -3.11 -2.82 -0.52
N ARG A 28 -2.75 -3.71 -1.45
CA ARG A 28 -2.06 -3.33 -2.68
C ARG A 28 -2.80 -2.25 -3.47
N ASP A 29 -4.05 -2.54 -3.81
CA ASP A 29 -4.86 -1.70 -4.68
C ASP A 29 -5.22 -0.39 -3.95
N GLY A 30 -5.37 -0.43 -2.63
CA GLY A 30 -5.52 0.74 -1.75
C GLY A 30 -4.30 1.67 -1.79
N PHE A 31 -3.08 1.13 -1.69
CA PHE A 31 -1.86 1.93 -1.87
C PHE A 31 -1.70 2.47 -3.28
N ILE A 32 -1.98 1.67 -4.31
CA ILE A 32 -1.89 2.11 -5.70
C ILE A 32 -2.78 3.32 -5.94
N ALA A 33 -3.96 3.36 -5.34
CA ALA A 33 -4.84 4.52 -5.41
C ALA A 33 -4.26 5.79 -4.76
N ALA A 34 -3.34 5.65 -3.79
CA ALA A 34 -2.65 6.78 -3.14
C ALA A 34 -1.37 7.23 -3.86
N ILE A 35 -0.84 6.46 -4.83
CA ILE A 35 0.40 6.78 -5.56
C ILE A 35 0.41 8.21 -6.15
N PRO A 36 -0.67 8.72 -6.79
CA PRO A 36 -0.64 10.08 -7.33
C PRO A 36 -0.31 11.15 -6.28
N ILE A 37 -0.85 10.97 -5.06
CA ILE A 37 -0.58 11.86 -3.93
C ILE A 37 0.86 11.70 -3.47
N ILE A 38 1.34 10.46 -3.32
CA ILE A 38 2.72 10.17 -2.92
C ILE A 38 3.71 10.84 -3.90
N LEU A 39 3.52 10.67 -5.20
CA LEU A 39 4.38 11.23 -6.25
C LEU A 39 4.35 12.75 -6.26
N PHE A 40 3.17 13.36 -6.17
CA PHE A 40 3.06 14.82 -6.12
C PHE A 40 3.79 15.40 -4.89
N SER A 41 3.64 14.76 -3.74
CA SER A 41 4.30 15.15 -2.49
C SER A 41 5.83 15.04 -2.57
N SER A 42 6.32 14.00 -3.27
CA SER A 42 7.75 13.78 -3.48
C SER A 42 8.43 14.93 -4.24
N ILE A 43 7.71 15.70 -5.06
CA ILE A 43 8.28 16.85 -5.75
C ILE A 43 8.67 17.95 -4.75
N PHE A 44 7.81 18.21 -3.76
CA PHE A 44 8.02 19.28 -2.78
C PHE A 44 9.16 18.97 -1.81
N ILE A 45 9.24 17.73 -1.33
CA ILE A 45 10.37 17.30 -0.49
C ILE A 45 11.70 17.37 -1.26
N LEU A 46 11.70 17.04 -2.56
CA LEU A 46 12.89 17.18 -3.40
C LEU A 46 13.30 18.64 -3.57
N ILE A 47 12.38 19.54 -3.89
CA ILE A 47 12.65 20.99 -3.99
C ILE A 47 13.20 21.53 -2.66
N THR A 48 12.70 21.02 -1.54
CA THR A 48 13.12 21.45 -0.21
C THR A 48 14.54 20.98 0.11
N TYR A 49 14.86 19.69 -0.08
CA TYR A 49 16.08 19.11 0.51
C TYR A 49 17.17 18.71 -0.49
N VAL A 50 16.88 18.53 -1.79
CA VAL A 50 17.92 18.26 -2.80
C VAL A 50 18.96 19.40 -2.88
N PRO A 51 18.58 20.69 -2.80
CA PRO A 51 19.55 21.79 -2.83
C PRO A 51 20.63 21.73 -1.74
N ASN A 52 20.36 21.07 -0.60
CA ASN A 52 21.32 20.94 0.50
C ASN A 52 22.61 20.23 0.06
N VAL A 53 22.51 19.30 -0.90
CA VAL A 53 23.66 18.59 -1.48
C VAL A 53 24.62 19.56 -2.20
N PHE A 54 24.10 20.69 -2.70
CA PHE A 54 24.88 21.73 -3.37
C PHE A 54 25.27 22.88 -2.42
N GLY A 55 25.13 22.69 -1.11
CA GLY A 55 25.47 23.70 -0.09
C GLY A 55 24.45 24.83 0.05
N PHE A 56 23.27 24.71 -0.57
CA PHE A 56 22.20 25.69 -0.44
C PHE A 56 21.11 25.17 0.51
N THR A 57 20.80 25.92 1.56
CA THR A 57 19.72 25.62 2.49
C THR A 57 18.69 26.74 2.50
N TRP A 58 17.41 26.39 2.40
CA TRP A 58 16.32 27.35 2.57
C TRP A 58 16.30 27.96 3.98
N SER A 59 15.77 29.17 4.10
CA SER A 59 15.40 29.70 5.42
C SER A 59 14.31 28.82 6.05
N LYS A 60 14.23 28.77 7.38
CA LYS A 60 13.22 27.96 8.09
C LYS A 60 11.78 28.30 7.68
N THR A 61 11.50 29.57 7.40
CA THR A 61 10.21 30.01 6.89
C THR A 61 9.91 29.41 5.52
N MET A 62 10.87 29.45 4.59
CA MET A 62 10.68 28.89 3.24
C MET A 62 10.61 27.37 3.27
N GLU A 63 11.42 26.71 4.10
CA GLU A 63 11.34 25.27 4.35
C GLU A 63 9.91 24.87 4.79
N GLY A 64 9.33 25.59 5.75
CA GLY A 64 7.96 25.34 6.20
C GLY A 64 6.91 25.52 5.09
N ILE A 65 7.08 26.52 4.23
CA ILE A 65 6.20 26.75 3.06
C ILE A 65 6.30 25.58 2.08
N LEU A 66 7.52 25.16 1.74
CA LEU A 66 7.77 24.09 0.77
C LEU A 66 7.37 22.71 1.31
N MET A 67 7.48 22.48 2.62
CA MET A 67 7.07 21.24 3.27
C MET A 67 5.57 21.14 3.54
N LYS A 68 4.82 22.26 3.49
CA LYS A 68 3.37 22.25 3.73
C LYS A 68 2.63 21.27 2.81
N PRO A 69 2.82 21.24 1.48
CA PRO A 69 2.19 20.25 0.62
C PRO A 69 2.49 18.81 1.06
N TYR A 70 3.75 18.48 1.36
CA TYR A 70 4.14 17.14 1.83
C TYR A 70 3.43 16.76 3.14
N ASN A 71 3.39 17.66 4.13
CA ASN A 71 2.77 17.40 5.42
C ASN A 71 1.25 17.18 5.31
N TYR A 72 0.58 17.88 4.38
CA TYR A 72 -0.88 17.79 4.20
C TYR A 72 -1.31 16.66 3.26
N THR A 73 -0.36 15.87 2.77
CA THR A 73 -0.59 14.76 1.85
C THR A 73 0.06 13.48 2.39
N MET A 74 1.38 13.37 2.33
CA MET A 74 2.15 12.27 2.92
C MET A 74 1.97 12.20 4.44
N GLY A 75 1.90 13.35 5.12
CA GLY A 75 1.66 13.39 6.57
C GLY A 75 0.28 12.88 7.01
N ILE A 76 -0.66 12.67 6.08
CA ILE A 76 -1.98 12.07 6.33
C ILE A 76 -2.23 10.80 5.50
N VAL A 77 -1.18 10.21 4.92
CA VAL A 77 -1.32 9.10 3.97
C VAL A 77 -1.99 7.87 4.61
N GLY A 78 -1.80 7.63 5.92
CA GLY A 78 -2.48 6.55 6.64
C GLY A 78 -4.00 6.70 6.61
N LEU A 79 -4.52 7.92 6.78
CA LEU A 79 -5.94 8.21 6.67
C LEU A 79 -6.47 7.92 5.27
N ILE A 80 -5.77 8.38 4.25
CA ILE A 80 -6.15 8.17 2.84
C ILE A 80 -6.15 6.69 2.49
N VAL A 81 -5.10 5.97 2.89
CA VAL A 81 -4.93 4.54 2.63
C VAL A 81 -5.96 3.70 3.39
N ALA A 82 -6.41 4.11 4.58
CA ALA A 82 -7.52 3.44 5.27
C ALA A 82 -8.79 3.43 4.40
N GLY A 83 -9.14 4.59 3.84
CA GLY A 83 -10.28 4.73 2.93
C GLY A 83 -10.11 3.93 1.65
N THR A 84 -9.01 4.11 0.92
CA THR A 84 -8.80 3.43 -0.37
C THR A 84 -8.66 1.91 -0.23
N THR A 85 -8.06 1.42 0.86
CA THR A 85 -8.02 -0.01 1.18
C THR A 85 -9.41 -0.55 1.47
N ALA A 86 -10.23 0.17 2.24
CA ALA A 86 -11.61 -0.21 2.51
C ALA A 86 -12.42 -0.26 1.20
N LYS A 87 -12.27 0.72 0.31
CA LYS A 87 -12.88 0.73 -1.02
C LYS A 87 -12.52 -0.52 -1.82
N SER A 88 -11.22 -0.82 -1.94
CA SER A 88 -10.72 -1.99 -2.68
C SER A 88 -11.21 -3.32 -2.10
N LEU A 89 -11.31 -3.41 -0.77
CA LEU A 89 -11.85 -4.59 -0.10
C LEU A 89 -13.37 -4.70 -0.31
N THR A 90 -14.10 -3.59 -0.22
CA THR A 90 -15.54 -3.52 -0.51
C THR A 90 -15.84 -4.01 -1.92
N ASP A 91 -15.11 -3.56 -2.93
CA ASP A 91 -15.26 -4.05 -4.31
C ASP A 91 -15.06 -5.58 -4.39
N SER A 92 -14.12 -6.13 -3.62
CA SER A 92 -13.85 -7.56 -3.59
C SER A 92 -14.98 -8.36 -2.92
N TYR A 93 -15.62 -7.82 -1.89
CA TYR A 93 -16.80 -8.42 -1.26
C TYR A 93 -18.05 -8.31 -2.15
N ASN A 94 -18.25 -7.14 -2.76
CA ASN A 94 -19.37 -6.83 -3.66
C ASN A 94 -19.47 -7.79 -4.85
N ARG A 95 -18.33 -8.26 -5.38
CA ARG A 95 -18.28 -9.32 -6.41
C ARG A 95 -18.96 -10.64 -6.01
N LYS A 96 -19.17 -10.88 -4.70
CA LYS A 96 -19.82 -12.08 -4.15
C LYS A 96 -21.23 -11.81 -3.62
N LEU A 97 -21.64 -10.55 -3.56
CA LEU A 97 -22.96 -10.15 -3.09
C LEU A 97 -23.93 -10.01 -4.27
N ASP A 98 -25.23 -10.06 -3.96
CA ASP A 98 -26.27 -9.83 -4.96
C ASP A 98 -26.18 -8.40 -5.52
N LYS A 99 -26.34 -8.23 -6.84
CA LYS A 99 -26.23 -6.92 -7.50
C LYS A 99 -27.23 -5.88 -6.96
N THR A 100 -28.36 -6.32 -6.42
CA THR A 100 -29.39 -5.49 -5.79
C THR A 100 -29.08 -5.16 -4.34
N ASN A 101 -28.14 -5.86 -3.70
CA ASN A 101 -27.77 -5.69 -2.30
C ASN A 101 -26.25 -5.60 -2.10
N GLN A 102 -25.69 -4.51 -2.61
CA GLN A 102 -24.26 -4.21 -2.51
C GLN A 102 -23.95 -3.32 -1.29
N ILE A 103 -22.71 -3.39 -0.84
CA ILE A 103 -22.12 -2.48 0.15
C ILE A 103 -21.74 -1.18 -0.58
N ASN A 104 -22.09 -0.02 -0.03
CA ASN A 104 -21.65 1.26 -0.57
C ASN A 104 -20.17 1.51 -0.22
N PHE A 105 -19.33 1.61 -1.24
CA PHE A 105 -17.91 1.82 -1.05
C PHE A 105 -17.59 3.17 -0.40
N ILE A 106 -18.34 4.24 -0.71
CA ILE A 106 -18.16 5.58 -0.09
C ILE A 106 -18.39 5.48 1.41
N SER A 107 -19.43 4.78 1.82
CA SER A 107 -19.76 4.58 3.24
C SER A 107 -18.63 3.82 3.96
N THR A 108 -18.09 2.76 3.35
CA THR A 108 -16.95 2.04 3.93
C THR A 108 -15.65 2.85 3.93
N MET A 109 -15.42 3.73 2.94
CA MET A 109 -14.27 4.64 2.94
C MET A 109 -14.35 5.59 4.12
N MET A 110 -15.49 6.27 4.27
CA MET A 110 -15.72 7.23 5.36
C MET A 110 -15.64 6.55 6.72
N ALA A 111 -16.28 5.39 6.89
CA ALA A 111 -16.24 4.64 8.15
C ALA A 111 -14.81 4.17 8.50
N ALA A 112 -14.03 3.71 7.51
CA ALA A 112 -12.64 3.30 7.75
C ALA A 112 -11.72 4.48 8.06
N MET A 113 -11.94 5.64 7.42
CA MET A 113 -11.21 6.87 7.71
C MET A 113 -11.52 7.37 9.13
N SER A 114 -12.80 7.43 9.49
CA SER A 114 -13.23 7.78 10.84
C SER A 114 -12.69 6.80 11.88
N GLY A 115 -12.82 5.49 11.64
CA GLY A 115 -12.29 4.45 12.50
C GLY A 115 -10.77 4.54 12.68
N PHE A 116 -10.04 4.86 11.61
CA PHE A 116 -8.60 5.08 11.70
C PHE A 116 -8.26 6.25 12.63
N LEU A 117 -9.02 7.35 12.59
CA LEU A 117 -8.81 8.48 13.51
C LEU A 117 -8.98 8.07 14.97
N PHE A 118 -9.98 7.24 15.30
CA PHE A 118 -10.13 6.70 16.66
C PHE A 118 -8.90 5.90 17.10
N LEU A 119 -8.33 5.08 16.22
CA LEU A 119 -7.22 4.17 16.55
C LEU A 119 -5.85 4.85 16.60
N ALA A 120 -5.67 5.95 15.85
CA ALA A 120 -4.36 6.53 15.60
C ALA A 120 -4.18 7.95 16.15
N ALA A 121 -5.26 8.71 16.31
CA ALA A 121 -5.16 10.10 16.72
C ALA A 121 -5.23 10.23 18.25
N ASP A 122 -4.42 11.14 18.80
CA ASP A 122 -4.46 11.51 20.21
C ASP A 122 -5.00 12.93 20.37
N PRO A 123 -5.78 13.24 21.43
CA PRO A 123 -6.35 14.57 21.61
C PRO A 123 -5.28 15.61 21.97
N ILE A 124 -5.46 16.84 21.48
CA ILE A 124 -4.69 18.01 21.92
C ILE A 124 -5.44 18.67 23.09
N LYS A 125 -4.73 19.13 24.12
CA LYS A 125 -5.32 19.76 25.32
C LYS A 125 -6.26 20.93 25.00
N GLU A 126 -5.94 21.68 23.96
CA GLU A 126 -6.67 22.89 23.51
C GLU A 126 -7.74 22.58 22.44
N GLY A 127 -7.96 21.31 22.11
CA GLY A 127 -8.87 20.88 21.05
C GLY A 127 -8.15 20.46 19.77
N GLY A 128 -8.77 19.54 19.03
CA GLY A 128 -8.17 18.90 17.86
C GLY A 128 -7.41 17.62 18.22
N PHE A 129 -6.60 17.14 17.27
CA PHE A 129 -5.87 15.87 17.39
C PHE A 129 -4.45 15.95 16.85
N LEU A 130 -3.56 15.15 17.42
CA LEU A 130 -2.17 14.99 17.03
C LEU A 130 -2.07 14.17 15.74
N SER A 131 -1.13 14.57 14.88
CA SER A 131 -0.90 13.94 13.56
C SER A 131 0.18 12.86 13.56
N ALA A 132 0.76 12.52 14.71
CA ALA A 132 1.95 11.66 14.82
C ALA A 132 1.82 10.29 14.13
N PHE A 133 0.61 9.73 14.12
CA PHE A 133 0.31 8.45 13.46
C PHE A 133 -0.60 8.59 12.24
N MET A 134 -0.85 9.80 11.74
CA MET A 134 -1.71 10.00 10.57
C MET A 134 -0.99 9.73 9.24
N GLY A 135 0.34 9.82 9.24
CA GLY A 135 1.21 9.57 8.10
C GLY A 135 1.56 8.09 7.94
N THR A 136 2.80 7.80 7.59
CA THR A 136 3.23 6.43 7.26
C THR A 136 3.23 5.50 8.48
N LYS A 137 3.51 6.05 9.67
CA LYS A 137 3.46 5.33 10.96
C LYS A 137 2.10 4.68 11.24
N GLY A 138 1.01 5.23 10.72
CA GLY A 138 -0.34 4.68 10.90
C GLY A 138 -0.74 3.59 9.92
N LEU A 139 0.08 3.24 8.92
CA LEU A 139 -0.37 2.41 7.80
C LEU A 139 -0.87 1.02 8.20
N LEU A 140 -0.24 0.35 9.17
CA LEU A 140 -0.74 -0.93 9.67
C LEU A 140 -2.15 -0.78 10.27
N THR A 141 -2.35 0.25 11.07
CA THR A 141 -3.63 0.58 11.71
C THR A 141 -4.69 0.97 10.68
N ALA A 142 -4.30 1.62 9.60
CA ALA A 142 -5.18 1.92 8.48
C ALA A 142 -5.77 0.65 7.86
N PHE A 143 -4.96 -0.42 7.68
CA PHE A 143 -5.47 -1.70 7.20
C PHE A 143 -6.41 -2.37 8.21
N ILE A 144 -6.08 -2.31 9.51
CA ILE A 144 -6.94 -2.85 10.58
C ILE A 144 -8.32 -2.17 10.52
N SER A 145 -8.34 -0.84 10.47
CA SER A 145 -9.58 -0.06 10.35
C SER A 145 -10.38 -0.46 9.09
N ALA A 146 -9.72 -0.52 7.93
CA ALA A 146 -10.35 -0.91 6.67
C ALA A 146 -10.95 -2.33 6.73
N PHE A 147 -10.21 -3.29 7.30
CA PHE A 147 -10.63 -4.68 7.37
C PHE A 147 -11.82 -4.86 8.30
N ILE A 148 -11.76 -4.29 9.51
CA ILE A 148 -12.87 -4.33 10.47
C ILE A 148 -14.10 -3.70 9.83
N THR A 149 -13.93 -2.52 9.22
CA THR A 149 -15.03 -1.79 8.56
C THR A 149 -15.74 -2.67 7.54
N VAL A 150 -15.03 -3.21 6.56
CA VAL A 150 -15.69 -3.96 5.47
C VAL A 150 -16.25 -5.30 5.95
N ILE A 151 -15.59 -5.97 6.90
CA ILE A 151 -16.11 -7.22 7.50
C ILE A 151 -17.44 -6.96 8.20
N VAL A 152 -17.53 -5.90 9.00
CA VAL A 152 -18.76 -5.52 9.71
C VAL A 152 -19.84 -5.10 8.71
N TYR A 153 -19.53 -4.22 7.75
CA TYR A 153 -20.49 -3.83 6.71
C TYR A 153 -21.06 -5.05 5.97
N ASN A 154 -20.19 -5.97 5.55
CA ASN A 154 -20.64 -7.21 4.91
C ASN A 154 -21.53 -8.06 5.83
N PHE A 155 -21.26 -8.11 7.13
CA PHE A 155 -22.11 -8.85 8.08
C PHE A 155 -23.56 -8.35 8.08
N PHE A 156 -23.75 -7.03 8.15
CA PHE A 156 -25.07 -6.38 8.18
C PHE A 156 -25.76 -6.44 6.82
N ILE A 157 -25.06 -6.07 5.74
CA ILE A 157 -25.63 -6.00 4.39
C ILE A 157 -26.03 -7.40 3.90
N LYS A 158 -25.18 -8.41 4.07
CA LYS A 158 -25.49 -9.80 3.68
C LYS A 158 -26.73 -10.37 4.39
N ARG A 159 -26.99 -9.90 5.62
CA ARG A 159 -28.14 -10.34 6.44
C ARG A 159 -29.35 -9.43 6.35
N ASN A 160 -29.30 -8.38 5.52
CA ASN A 160 -30.36 -7.36 5.43
C ASN A 160 -30.71 -6.74 6.80
N ILE A 161 -29.72 -6.62 7.70
CA ILE A 161 -29.87 -5.94 8.99
C ILE A 161 -29.65 -4.44 8.72
N THR A 162 -30.65 -3.81 8.15
CA THR A 162 -30.58 -2.43 7.68
C THR A 162 -31.93 -1.76 7.85
N ILE A 163 -31.95 -0.43 7.91
CA ILE A 163 -33.20 0.33 7.82
C ILE A 163 -33.69 0.24 6.36
N LYS A 164 -34.92 -0.25 6.16
CA LYS A 164 -35.53 -0.42 4.83
C LYS A 164 -36.43 0.77 4.54
N MET A 165 -36.16 1.45 3.43
CA MET A 165 -37.01 2.55 2.99
C MET A 165 -38.07 2.08 1.98
N PRO A 166 -39.25 2.71 1.94
CA PRO A 166 -40.25 2.52 0.89
C PRO A 166 -39.69 2.80 -0.52
N LYS A 167 -40.38 2.30 -1.55
CA LYS A 167 -39.92 2.45 -2.96
C LYS A 167 -39.97 3.89 -3.46
N GLU A 168 -40.76 4.72 -2.80
CA GLU A 168 -40.96 6.13 -3.09
C GLU A 168 -39.73 6.98 -2.72
N VAL A 169 -38.83 6.45 -1.88
CA VAL A 169 -37.65 7.16 -1.41
C VAL A 169 -36.51 7.03 -2.42
N PRO A 170 -35.87 8.14 -2.84
CA PRO A 170 -34.77 8.10 -3.79
C PRO A 170 -33.64 7.14 -3.37
N PRO A 171 -33.02 6.39 -4.31
CA PRO A 171 -32.01 5.37 -3.99
C PRO A 171 -30.85 5.89 -3.15
N ASN A 172 -30.37 7.12 -3.42
CA ASN A 172 -29.27 7.73 -2.67
C ASN A 172 -29.62 7.95 -1.19
N ILE A 173 -30.87 8.32 -0.90
CA ILE A 173 -31.34 8.52 0.47
C ILE A 173 -31.54 7.17 1.17
N SER A 174 -32.16 6.21 0.47
CA SER A 174 -32.33 4.84 0.96
C SER A 174 -31.00 4.20 1.37
N GLN A 175 -29.95 4.41 0.59
CA GLN A 175 -28.61 3.90 0.88
C GLN A 175 -28.02 4.47 2.17
N VAL A 176 -28.24 5.75 2.49
CA VAL A 176 -27.75 6.36 3.75
C VAL A 176 -28.36 5.64 4.95
N PHE A 177 -29.69 5.45 4.96
CA PHE A 177 -30.37 4.73 6.05
C PHE A 177 -29.95 3.27 6.13
N LYS A 178 -29.70 2.63 4.98
CA LYS A 178 -29.18 1.27 4.92
C LYS A 178 -27.82 1.14 5.62
N ASP A 179 -26.99 2.19 5.56
CA ASP A 179 -25.64 2.22 6.12
C ASP A 179 -25.57 2.61 7.61
N ILE A 180 -26.66 3.09 8.23
CA ILE A 180 -26.65 3.58 9.63
C ILE A 180 -26.21 2.51 10.63
N PHE A 181 -26.80 1.32 10.57
CA PHE A 181 -26.47 0.22 11.48
C PHE A 181 -25.04 -0.30 11.29
N PRO A 182 -24.57 -0.63 10.06
CA PRO A 182 -23.19 -1.06 9.90
C PRO A 182 -22.18 0.03 10.29
N LEU A 183 -22.42 1.30 9.95
CA LEU A 183 -21.53 2.40 10.34
C LEU A 183 -21.43 2.50 11.87
N SER A 184 -22.57 2.56 12.55
CA SER A 184 -22.62 2.64 14.02
C SER A 184 -21.88 1.48 14.68
N ALA A 185 -22.08 0.26 14.18
CA ALA A 185 -21.39 -0.92 14.69
C ALA A 185 -19.87 -0.83 14.49
N VAL A 186 -19.41 -0.36 13.33
CA VAL A 186 -17.98 -0.15 13.06
C VAL A 186 -17.38 0.83 14.06
N ILE A 187 -18.01 2.00 14.24
CA ILE A 187 -17.50 3.04 15.14
C ILE A 187 -17.45 2.52 16.58
N ILE A 188 -18.49 1.84 17.05
CA ILE A 188 -18.53 1.28 18.41
C ILE A 188 -17.44 0.23 18.62
N ILE A 189 -17.27 -0.70 17.68
CA ILE A 189 -16.24 -1.76 17.76
C ILE A 189 -14.84 -1.14 17.78
N ILE A 190 -14.56 -0.21 16.86
CA ILE A 190 -13.26 0.42 16.75
C ILE A 190 -12.96 1.30 17.97
N TYR A 191 -13.95 2.05 18.46
CA TYR A 191 -13.82 2.85 19.66
C TYR A 191 -13.54 1.98 20.89
N ALA A 192 -14.24 0.84 21.03
CA ALA A 192 -13.97 -0.11 22.09
C ALA A 192 -12.53 -0.66 22.01
N LEU A 193 -12.03 -0.98 20.81
CA LEU A 193 -10.64 -1.43 20.62
C LEU A 193 -9.63 -0.36 21.06
N ASP A 194 -9.86 0.91 20.72
CA ASP A 194 -9.01 2.01 21.17
C ASP A 194 -9.04 2.18 22.69
N LEU A 195 -10.23 2.14 23.30
CA LEU A 195 -10.39 2.24 24.75
C LEU A 195 -9.68 1.10 25.49
N LEU A 196 -9.77 -0.13 24.97
CA LEU A 196 -9.06 -1.29 25.52
C LEU A 196 -7.54 -1.09 25.45
N SER A 197 -7.02 -0.63 24.30
CA SER A 197 -5.59 -0.34 24.16
C SER A 197 -5.12 0.74 25.14
N ARG A 198 -5.88 1.83 25.28
CA ARG A 198 -5.54 2.91 26.22
C ARG A 198 -5.61 2.46 27.68
N THR A 199 -6.52 1.56 28.01
CA THR A 199 -6.71 1.06 29.38
C THR A 199 -5.64 0.04 29.77
N PHE A 200 -5.34 -0.93 28.91
CA PHE A 200 -4.46 -2.06 29.24
C PHE A 200 -3.02 -1.92 28.73
N ILE A 201 -2.80 -1.19 27.63
CA ILE A 201 -1.49 -0.99 26.99
C ILE A 201 -0.99 0.45 27.20
N HIS A 202 -1.84 1.34 27.73
CA HIS A 202 -1.52 2.74 28.02
C HIS A 202 -1.07 3.57 26.80
N THR A 203 -1.56 3.20 25.61
CA THR A 203 -1.27 3.93 24.37
C THR A 203 -2.37 3.71 23.33
N ASN A 204 -2.40 4.54 22.28
CA ASN A 204 -3.32 4.36 21.16
C ASN A 204 -2.99 3.08 20.37
N VAL A 205 -3.96 2.57 19.61
CA VAL A 205 -3.78 1.30 18.88
C VAL A 205 -2.66 1.38 17.86
N ALA A 206 -2.47 2.53 17.20
CA ALA A 206 -1.41 2.66 16.21
C ALA A 206 -0.01 2.46 16.79
N ASN A 207 0.27 3.06 17.94
CA ASN A 207 1.53 2.88 18.63
C ASN A 207 1.68 1.44 19.19
N ALA A 208 0.60 0.86 19.72
CA ALA A 208 0.61 -0.53 20.20
C ALA A 208 0.95 -1.51 19.06
N VAL A 209 0.32 -1.34 17.90
CA VAL A 209 0.58 -2.15 16.70
C VAL A 209 2.01 -1.96 16.23
N LEU A 210 2.52 -0.73 16.17
CA LEU A 210 3.92 -0.50 15.77
C LEU A 210 4.90 -1.24 16.68
N LYS A 211 4.74 -1.16 18.01
CA LYS A 211 5.60 -1.86 18.98
C LYS A 211 5.55 -3.37 18.85
N ILE A 212 4.38 -3.93 18.55
CA ILE A 212 4.23 -5.39 18.33
C ILE A 212 5.00 -5.82 17.08
N PHE A 213 4.99 -5.00 16.02
CA PHE A 213 5.62 -5.32 14.74
C PHE A 213 7.08 -4.86 14.64
N GLU A 214 7.56 -4.03 15.57
CA GLU A 214 8.93 -3.50 15.58
C GLU A 214 10.01 -4.58 15.47
N PRO A 215 9.99 -5.70 16.23
CA PRO A 215 11.01 -6.75 16.08
C PRO A 215 11.01 -7.38 14.68
N LEU A 216 9.83 -7.53 14.08
CA LEU A 216 9.71 -8.04 12.71
C LEU A 216 10.30 -7.04 11.71
N PHE A 217 10.07 -5.74 11.92
CA PHE A 217 10.60 -4.70 11.06
C PHE A 217 12.13 -4.61 11.14
N THR A 218 12.68 -4.66 12.36
CA THR A 218 14.14 -4.73 12.56
C THR A 218 14.75 -5.97 11.90
N ALA A 219 14.10 -7.14 12.02
CA ALA A 219 14.57 -8.35 11.37
C ALA A 219 14.47 -8.26 9.83
N ALA A 220 13.41 -7.62 9.31
CA ALA A 220 13.21 -7.40 7.88
C ALA A 220 14.30 -6.50 7.29
N ASP A 221 14.68 -5.41 7.95
CA ASP A 221 15.76 -4.51 7.52
C ASP A 221 17.16 -5.13 7.63
N GLY A 222 17.32 -6.25 8.34
CA GLY A 222 18.56 -7.01 8.37
C GLY A 222 18.90 -7.64 7.02
N TRP A 223 20.18 -7.93 6.78
CA TRP A 223 20.65 -8.54 5.52
C TRP A 223 19.86 -9.78 5.09
N ILE A 224 19.54 -10.66 6.06
CA ILE A 224 18.73 -11.87 5.82
C ILE A 224 17.31 -11.48 5.40
N GLY A 225 16.67 -10.54 6.10
CA GLY A 225 15.32 -10.09 5.79
C GLY A 225 15.22 -9.48 4.40
N VAL A 226 16.13 -8.55 4.06
CA VAL A 226 16.22 -7.93 2.73
C VAL A 226 16.42 -8.97 1.63
N THR A 227 17.32 -9.94 1.86
CA THR A 227 17.57 -11.02 0.90
C THR A 227 16.32 -11.88 0.69
N LEU A 228 15.60 -12.23 1.76
CA LEU A 228 14.37 -13.01 1.65
C LEU A 228 13.25 -12.23 0.97
N ILE A 229 13.09 -10.95 1.31
CA ILE A 229 12.05 -10.08 0.73
C ILE A 229 12.28 -9.90 -0.76
N PHE A 230 13.43 -9.37 -1.19
CA PHE A 230 13.69 -9.15 -2.61
C PHE A 230 13.95 -10.45 -3.37
N GLY A 231 14.47 -11.49 -2.71
CA GLY A 231 14.53 -12.84 -3.27
C GLY A 231 13.14 -13.42 -3.54
N ALA A 232 12.15 -13.14 -2.68
CA ALA A 232 10.77 -13.59 -2.89
C ALA A 232 10.13 -12.95 -4.13
N PHE A 233 10.45 -11.69 -4.46
CA PHE A 233 9.99 -11.07 -5.71
C PHE A 233 10.41 -11.92 -6.92
N ALA A 234 11.71 -12.26 -7.01
CA ALA A 234 12.24 -13.07 -8.11
C ALA A 234 11.73 -14.51 -8.07
N PHE A 235 11.66 -15.11 -6.87
CA PHE A 235 11.16 -16.48 -6.68
C PHE A 235 9.73 -16.64 -7.18
N PHE A 236 8.82 -15.71 -6.85
CA PHE A 236 7.45 -15.82 -7.31
C PHE A 236 7.35 -15.73 -8.84
N TRP A 237 8.11 -14.84 -9.48
CA TRP A 237 8.20 -14.80 -10.95
C TRP A 237 8.74 -16.10 -11.53
N PHE A 238 9.75 -16.69 -10.91
CA PHE A 238 10.32 -17.97 -11.31
C PHE A 238 9.28 -19.10 -11.31
N VAL A 239 8.33 -19.10 -10.37
CA VAL A 239 7.25 -20.09 -10.30
C VAL A 239 6.00 -19.69 -11.11
N GLY A 240 6.07 -18.61 -11.89
CA GLY A 240 5.01 -18.13 -12.78
C GLY A 240 3.94 -17.28 -12.10
N ILE A 241 4.25 -16.66 -10.96
CA ILE A 241 3.35 -15.79 -10.19
C ILE A 241 3.93 -14.38 -10.15
N HIS A 242 3.11 -13.34 -10.31
CA HIS A 242 3.57 -11.96 -10.27
C HIS A 242 4.12 -11.59 -8.88
N GLY A 243 5.44 -11.63 -8.69
CA GLY A 243 6.07 -11.48 -7.37
C GLY A 243 5.67 -10.22 -6.58
N PRO A 244 5.67 -9.03 -7.18
CA PRO A 244 5.24 -7.82 -6.48
C PRO A 244 3.80 -7.91 -5.94
N SER A 245 2.93 -8.72 -6.54
CA SER A 245 1.54 -8.86 -6.09
C SER A 245 1.40 -9.54 -4.73
N ILE A 246 2.40 -10.33 -4.34
CA ILE A 246 2.44 -11.04 -3.05
C ILE A 246 3.28 -10.24 -2.05
N VAL A 247 4.46 -9.77 -2.49
CA VAL A 247 5.44 -9.21 -1.54
C VAL A 247 5.14 -7.76 -1.18
N GLU A 248 4.81 -6.89 -2.14
CA GLU A 248 4.58 -5.46 -1.86
C GLU A 248 3.52 -5.22 -0.78
N PRO A 249 2.36 -5.89 -0.78
CA PRO A 249 1.36 -5.66 0.25
C PRO A 249 1.83 -6.04 1.65
N ALA A 250 2.75 -7.01 1.76
CA ALA A 250 3.31 -7.45 3.02
C ALA A 250 4.35 -6.46 3.58
N ILE A 251 5.07 -5.75 2.71
CA ILE A 251 6.13 -4.80 3.11
C ILE A 251 5.72 -3.33 2.99
N ALA A 252 4.57 -3.00 2.41
CA ALA A 252 4.21 -1.63 2.09
C ALA A 252 4.27 -0.68 3.30
N ALA A 253 3.76 -1.11 4.46
CA ALA A 253 3.81 -0.29 5.67
C ALA A 253 5.24 0.02 6.13
N ILE A 254 6.10 -1.00 6.24
CA ILE A 254 7.50 -0.82 6.66
C ILE A 254 8.28 -0.02 5.62
N THR A 255 8.09 -0.27 4.33
CA THR A 255 8.79 0.42 3.24
C THR A 255 8.61 1.94 3.31
N TYR A 256 7.38 2.41 3.54
CA TYR A 256 7.11 3.85 3.64
C TYR A 256 7.43 4.41 5.04
N ALA A 257 7.27 3.63 6.11
CA ALA A 257 7.71 4.04 7.45
C ALA A 257 9.23 4.27 7.49
N ASN A 258 10.00 3.39 6.86
CA ASN A 258 11.45 3.50 6.76
C ASN A 258 11.89 4.72 5.93
N LEU A 259 11.15 5.05 4.87
CA LEU A 259 11.40 6.27 4.12
C LEU A 259 11.25 7.52 5.02
N GLU A 260 10.19 7.59 5.81
CA GLU A 260 9.98 8.69 6.76
C GLU A 260 11.04 8.71 7.87
N THR A 261 11.42 7.55 8.41
CA THR A 261 12.50 7.42 9.39
C THR A 261 13.83 7.95 8.84
N ASN A 262 14.20 7.56 7.61
CA ASN A 262 15.42 8.05 6.96
C ASN A 262 15.39 9.55 6.72
N LEU A 263 14.23 10.11 6.35
CA LEU A 263 14.08 11.56 6.22
C LEU A 263 14.37 12.27 7.54
N ASN A 264 13.79 11.78 8.64
CA ASN A 264 13.98 12.37 9.97
C ASN A 264 15.46 12.28 10.42
N LEU A 265 16.13 11.15 10.16
CA LEU A 265 17.56 10.99 10.44
C LEU A 265 18.41 12.01 9.68
N ILE A 266 18.18 12.16 8.37
CA ILE A 266 18.90 13.14 7.53
C ILE A 266 18.64 14.57 8.04
N GLN A 267 17.40 14.89 8.43
CA GLN A 267 17.06 16.21 8.99
C GLN A 267 17.74 16.48 10.34
N ALA A 268 17.98 15.43 11.13
CA ALA A 268 18.74 15.51 12.38
C ALA A 268 20.27 15.60 12.17
N GLY A 269 20.74 15.54 10.91
CA GLY A 269 22.17 15.52 10.58
C GLY A 269 22.81 14.12 10.71
N GLU A 270 21.99 13.08 10.83
CA GLU A 270 22.40 11.68 10.91
C GLU A 270 22.35 11.00 9.54
N HIS A 271 22.91 9.78 9.45
CA HIS A 271 22.87 8.98 8.24
C HIS A 271 21.58 8.16 8.17
N ALA A 272 20.99 8.10 6.98
CA ALA A 272 19.89 7.17 6.69
C ALA A 272 20.38 5.71 6.82
N ASP A 273 19.71 4.93 7.67
CA ASP A 273 20.14 3.57 8.04
C ASP A 273 19.10 2.49 7.67
N LYS A 274 17.88 2.87 7.28
CA LYS A 274 16.84 1.92 6.88
C LYS A 274 16.96 1.57 5.40
N ILE A 275 17.08 0.28 5.10
CA ILE A 275 17.37 -0.21 3.76
C ILE A 275 16.12 -0.53 2.97
N ILE A 276 15.05 -1.04 3.61
CA ILE A 276 13.79 -1.31 2.91
C ILE A 276 13.07 0.00 2.66
N THR A 277 13.27 0.57 1.47
CA THR A 277 12.62 1.79 1.01
C THR A 277 12.17 1.64 -0.45
N PRO A 278 11.25 2.49 -0.96
CA PRO A 278 10.88 2.47 -2.36
C PRO A 278 12.10 2.68 -3.28
N GLY A 279 13.08 3.49 -2.85
CA GLY A 279 14.30 3.76 -3.59
C GLY A 279 15.17 2.51 -3.75
N THR A 280 15.44 1.79 -2.66
CA THR A 280 16.19 0.52 -2.71
C THR A 280 15.47 -0.51 -3.56
N GLN A 281 14.14 -0.63 -3.41
CA GLN A 281 13.37 -1.56 -4.22
C GLN A 281 13.50 -1.22 -5.71
N MET A 282 13.09 -0.01 -6.13
CA MET A 282 12.95 0.34 -7.54
C MET A 282 14.29 0.54 -8.25
N PHE A 283 15.28 1.15 -7.60
CA PHE A 283 16.55 1.52 -8.23
C PHE A 283 17.67 0.50 -8.02
N VAL A 284 17.57 -0.39 -7.02
CA VAL A 284 18.60 -1.39 -6.74
C VAL A 284 18.08 -2.80 -7.00
N ALA A 285 17.04 -3.23 -6.29
CA ALA A 285 16.58 -4.62 -6.33
C ALA A 285 15.80 -4.98 -7.60
N THR A 286 15.00 -4.05 -8.14
CA THR A 286 14.06 -4.29 -9.23
C THR A 286 14.26 -3.33 -10.41
N MET A 287 15.52 -3.05 -10.74
CA MET A 287 15.90 -2.15 -11.82
C MET A 287 15.44 -2.68 -13.20
N GLY A 288 14.44 -2.00 -13.78
CA GLY A 288 13.87 -2.35 -15.09
C GLY A 288 12.67 -3.28 -15.07
N GLY A 289 12.10 -3.60 -13.90
CA GLY A 289 10.98 -4.52 -13.78
C GLY A 289 10.99 -5.29 -12.46
N THR A 290 11.29 -6.60 -12.49
CA THR A 290 11.58 -7.39 -11.29
C THR A 290 12.92 -8.10 -11.46
N GLY A 291 13.85 -7.86 -10.54
CA GLY A 291 15.28 -8.17 -10.73
C GLY A 291 16.00 -7.08 -11.54
N ALA A 292 17.24 -7.37 -11.96
CA ALA A 292 18.07 -6.46 -12.75
C ALA A 292 17.85 -6.63 -14.26
N THR A 293 16.58 -6.56 -14.71
CA THR A 293 16.21 -6.79 -16.11
C THR A 293 16.76 -5.72 -17.04
N TYR A 294 16.89 -4.46 -16.59
CA TYR A 294 17.42 -3.39 -17.44
C TYR A 294 18.88 -3.62 -17.86
N PRO A 295 19.85 -3.87 -16.94
CA PRO A 295 21.21 -4.23 -17.32
C PRO A 295 21.30 -5.48 -18.21
N VAL A 296 20.51 -6.52 -17.92
CA VAL A 296 20.48 -7.76 -18.74
C VAL A 296 20.07 -7.44 -20.18
N THR A 297 19.06 -6.58 -20.34
CA THR A 297 18.57 -6.18 -21.66
C THR A 297 19.64 -5.41 -22.45
N LEU A 298 20.39 -4.52 -21.80
CA LEU A 298 21.52 -3.80 -22.42
C LEU A 298 22.67 -4.75 -22.81
N LEU A 299 22.97 -5.76 -21.99
CA LEU A 299 23.98 -6.78 -22.30
C LEU A 299 23.59 -7.58 -23.55
N LEU A 300 22.33 -8.03 -23.63
CA LEU A 300 21.85 -8.80 -24.79
C LEU A 300 21.90 -7.98 -26.09
N LEU A 301 21.64 -6.67 -26.04
CA LEU A 301 21.84 -5.78 -27.19
C LEU A 301 23.30 -5.68 -27.62
N LYS A 302 24.22 -5.51 -26.66
CA LYS A 302 25.65 -5.34 -26.95
C LYS A 302 26.26 -6.59 -27.55
N PHE A 303 25.85 -7.77 -27.09
CA PHE A 303 26.43 -9.03 -27.53
C PHE A 303 25.75 -9.64 -28.77
N LYS A 304 24.71 -9.01 -29.33
CA LYS A 304 24.06 -9.30 -30.64
C LYS A 304 24.23 -10.75 -31.11
N SER A 305 23.92 -11.71 -30.24
CA SER A 305 23.95 -13.12 -30.59
C SER A 305 22.70 -13.40 -31.43
N ASN A 306 22.82 -14.14 -32.53
CA ASN A 306 21.77 -14.56 -33.48
C ASN A 306 20.60 -15.35 -32.82
N LEU A 307 19.99 -14.77 -31.81
CA LEU A 307 18.94 -15.35 -31.00
C LEU A 307 17.59 -14.79 -31.47
N PRO A 308 16.56 -15.63 -31.64
CA PRO A 308 15.21 -15.20 -32.03
C PRO A 308 14.59 -14.20 -31.03
N TYR A 309 15.18 -14.05 -29.83
CA TYR A 309 14.72 -13.18 -28.74
C TYR A 309 15.03 -11.68 -28.92
N ILE A 310 15.84 -11.27 -29.90
CA ILE A 310 16.18 -9.84 -30.14
C ILE A 310 14.91 -9.01 -30.42
N LYS A 311 13.91 -9.56 -31.13
CA LYS A 311 12.64 -8.87 -31.38
C LYS A 311 11.84 -8.62 -30.10
N CYS A 312 11.84 -9.56 -29.15
CA CYS A 312 11.17 -9.35 -27.87
C CYS A 312 11.97 -8.38 -26.95
N ILE A 313 13.30 -8.28 -27.13
CA ILE A 313 14.18 -7.31 -26.44
C ILE A 313 13.95 -5.88 -26.93
N ASP A 314 13.90 -5.64 -28.25
CA ASP A 314 13.59 -4.32 -28.81
C ASP A 314 12.23 -3.81 -28.32
N LEU A 315 11.25 -4.72 -28.21
CA LEU A 315 9.92 -4.41 -27.68
C LEU A 315 9.94 -4.06 -26.18
N THR A 316 10.72 -4.80 -25.38
CA THR A 316 10.86 -4.56 -23.93
C THR A 316 11.55 -3.22 -23.67
N ILE A 317 12.55 -2.87 -24.47
CA ILE A 317 13.22 -1.57 -24.43
C ILE A 317 12.28 -0.46 -24.88
N LEU A 318 11.50 -0.66 -25.95
CA LEU A 318 10.50 0.31 -26.38
C LEU A 318 9.48 0.57 -25.27
N ILE A 319 9.05 -0.46 -24.53
CA ILE A 319 8.14 -0.30 -23.39
C ILE A 319 8.82 0.42 -22.21
N ILE A 320 10.10 0.15 -21.96
CA ILE A 320 10.88 0.78 -20.87
C ILE A 320 11.24 2.25 -21.21
N LEU A 321 11.45 2.59 -22.50
CA LEU A 321 11.94 3.90 -22.94
C LEU A 321 10.88 4.78 -23.64
N SER A 322 9.79 4.22 -24.19
CA SER A 322 8.77 4.98 -24.93
C SER A 322 7.54 5.27 -24.06
N ARG A 323 7.30 6.56 -23.80
CA ARG A 323 6.09 7.08 -23.16
C ARG A 323 4.87 7.19 -24.10
N ASN A 324 4.94 6.77 -25.36
CA ASN A 324 3.87 7.03 -26.33
C ASN A 324 3.27 5.79 -26.99
N LYS A 325 1.94 5.82 -27.08
CA LYS A 325 1.01 4.89 -27.72
C LYS A 325 1.58 4.28 -29.01
N VAL A 326 2.00 3.02 -28.94
CA VAL A 326 2.03 2.14 -30.12
C VAL A 326 1.05 1.02 -29.83
N LYS A 327 0.00 0.90 -30.66
CA LYS A 327 -0.86 -0.29 -30.69
C LYS A 327 0.02 -1.46 -31.12
N LEU A 328 0.48 -2.26 -30.16
CA LEU A 328 1.38 -3.39 -30.40
C LEU A 328 0.60 -4.69 -30.25
N ASN A 329 0.55 -5.48 -31.32
CA ASN A 329 0.02 -6.84 -31.32
C ASN A 329 0.92 -7.73 -30.46
N LEU A 330 0.49 -7.97 -29.22
CA LEU A 330 1.24 -8.65 -28.15
C LEU A 330 1.47 -10.17 -28.33
N PHE A 331 1.09 -10.78 -29.46
CA PHE A 331 0.92 -12.25 -29.53
C PHE A 331 1.90 -13.04 -30.42
N ASN A 332 2.89 -12.42 -31.07
CA ASN A 332 3.76 -13.14 -32.01
C ASN A 332 5.16 -13.55 -31.45
N CYS A 333 5.38 -13.59 -30.13
CA CYS A 333 6.62 -14.18 -29.55
C CYS A 333 6.44 -15.67 -29.13
N THR A 334 5.42 -16.37 -29.59
CA THR A 334 5.32 -17.84 -29.46
C THR A 334 5.12 -18.48 -30.83
N GLN A 335 5.96 -19.49 -31.12
CA GLN A 335 6.08 -20.26 -32.37
C GLN A 335 7.03 -19.63 -33.38
N ASP A 336 8.33 -19.89 -33.22
CA ASP A 336 9.04 -20.96 -33.94
C ASP A 336 10.33 -21.36 -33.18
#